data_AF-A0A510URS5-F1
#
_entry.id   AF-A0A510URS5-F1
#
_cell.length_a   1.000
_cell.length_b   1.000
_cell.length_c   1.000
_cell.angle_alpha   90.00
_cell.angle_beta   90.00
_cell.angle_gamma   90.00
#
_symmetry.space_group_name_H-M   'P 1'
#
loop_
_entity.id
_entity.type
_entity.pdbx_description
1 polymer ?
#
loop_
_entity_poly.entity_id
_entity_poly.type
_entity_poly.pdbx_seq_one_letter_code
_entity_poly.pdbx_strand_id
1 'polypeptide(L)'
;MSTATVLVVAARHASDDAIEAHADALRAAGAELTVVDLRPARLAERGARSALRAVRETADSWAAARRLTADHRQLVAHADLVVAADRTAVAAVWRCRRWNPRAELVNGVPAALQALGAR
;
A
#
# COMPACT_ATOMS: atom_id res chain seq x y z
N MET A 1 2.50 18.33 13.31
CA MET A 1 1.12 17.89 12.98
C MET A 1 1.23 16.44 12.51
N SER A 2 0.39 15.52 12.99
CA SER A 2 0.40 14.13 12.49
C SER A 2 -0.08 14.11 11.04
N THR A 3 0.59 13.32 10.19
CA THR A 3 0.16 13.13 8.79
C THR A 3 -0.78 11.93 8.72
N ALA A 4 -2.03 12.13 8.28
CA ALA A 4 -2.95 11.03 8.05
C ALA A 4 -2.43 10.16 6.88
N THR A 5 -1.99 8.95 7.19
CA THR A 5 -1.27 8.08 6.25
C THR A 5 -1.99 6.74 6.08
N VAL A 6 -2.21 6.34 4.83
CA VAL A 6 -2.74 5.02 4.50
C VAL A 6 -1.63 4.15 3.92
N LEU A 7 -1.31 3.05 4.60
CA LEU A 7 -0.40 2.03 4.09
C LEU A 7 -1.20 0.94 3.39
N VAL A 8 -0.97 0.75 2.10
CA VAL A 8 -1.65 -0.27 1.29
C VAL A 8 -0.72 -1.45 1.09
N VAL A 9 -1.17 -2.63 1.50
CA VAL A 9 -0.47 -3.91 1.33
C VAL A 9 -1.27 -4.77 0.37
N ALA A 10 -0.60 -5.46 -0.55
CA ALA A 10 -1.28 -6.35 -1.50
C ALA A 10 -0.49 -7.61 -1.84
N ALA A 11 0.81 -7.66 -1.54
CA ALA A 11 1.64 -8.81 -1.80
C ALA A 11 1.17 -10.00 -0.96
N ARG A 12 0.77 -11.09 -1.63
CA ARG A 12 0.31 -12.35 -1.02
C ARG A 12 1.27 -12.97 -0.01
N HIS A 13 2.54 -12.60 -0.05
CA HIS A 13 3.63 -13.17 0.75
C HIS A 13 4.22 -12.16 1.74
N ALA A 14 3.63 -10.96 1.84
CA ALA A 14 3.98 -10.04 2.93
C ALA A 14 3.53 -10.69 4.25
N SER A 15 4.49 -10.97 5.13
CA SER A 15 4.19 -11.43 6.49
C SER A 15 3.61 -10.30 7.32
N ASP A 16 2.82 -10.65 8.32
CA ASP A 16 2.25 -9.67 9.24
C ASP A 16 3.36 -8.91 9.99
N ASP A 17 4.45 -9.59 10.37
CA ASP A 17 5.63 -8.95 11.00
C ASP A 17 6.28 -7.88 10.10
N ALA A 18 6.35 -8.13 8.79
CA ALA A 18 6.92 -7.16 7.87
C ALA A 18 5.99 -5.95 7.68
N ILE A 19 4.67 -6.19 7.66
CA ILE A 19 3.66 -5.13 7.61
C ILE A 19 3.73 -4.28 8.87
N GLU A 20 3.83 -4.91 10.04
CA GLU A 20 3.90 -4.21 11.32
C GLU A 20 5.21 -3.40 11.44
N ALA A 21 6.35 -3.96 11.03
CA ALA A 21 7.61 -3.23 11.01
C ALA A 21 7.55 -1.97 10.11
N HIS A 22 6.86 -2.07 8.96
CA HIS A 22 6.60 -0.91 8.11
C HIS A 22 5.65 0.10 8.76
N ALA A 23 4.62 -0.39 9.43
CA ALA A 23 3.66 0.44 10.14
C ALA A 23 4.33 1.21 11.29
N ASP A 24 5.13 0.54 12.10
CA ASP A 24 5.87 1.11 13.22
C ASP A 24 6.89 2.17 12.76
N ALA A 25 7.61 1.91 11.66
CA ALA A 25 8.51 2.90 11.10
C ALA A 25 7.79 4.20 10.69
N LEU A 26 6.61 4.08 10.08
CA LEU A 26 5.82 5.25 9.68
C LEU A 26 5.23 5.98 10.89
N ARG A 27 4.71 5.25 11.89
CA ARG A 27 4.22 5.84 13.14
C ARG A 27 5.32 6.57 13.89
N ALA A 28 6.52 5.98 13.97
CA ALA A 28 7.70 6.60 14.59
C ALA A 28 8.12 7.90 13.87
N ALA A 29 7.87 7.99 12.56
CA ALA A 29 8.07 9.20 11.78
C ALA A 29 6.92 10.23 11.90
N GLY A 30 5.95 10.01 12.80
CA GLY A 30 4.86 10.95 13.08
C GLY A 30 3.61 10.77 12.20
N ALA A 31 3.46 9.64 11.52
CA ALA A 31 2.25 9.31 10.78
C ALA A 31 1.11 8.83 11.69
N GLU A 32 -0.10 9.34 11.48
CA GLU A 32 -1.32 8.71 11.96
C GLU A 32 -1.74 7.65 10.94
N LEU A 33 -1.53 6.38 11.28
CA LEU A 33 -1.48 5.31 10.29
C LEU A 33 -2.75 4.45 10.26
N THR A 34 -3.29 4.24 9.06
CA THR A 34 -4.27 3.19 8.76
C THR A 34 -3.71 2.19 7.77
N VAL A 35 -3.85 0.89 8.03
CA VAL A 35 -3.42 -0.17 7.10
C VAL A 35 -4.61 -0.68 6.30
N VAL A 36 -4.47 -0.71 4.98
CA VAL A 36 -5.42 -1.31 4.05
C VAL A 36 -4.79 -2.58 3.48
N ASP A 37 -5.28 -3.73 3.96
CA ASP A 37 -4.83 -5.05 3.52
C ASP A 37 -5.67 -5.55 2.33
N LEU A 38 -5.03 -5.62 1.16
CA LEU A 38 -5.61 -6.12 -0.09
C LEU A 38 -5.03 -7.48 -0.50
N ARG A 39 -4.34 -8.17 0.42
CA ARG A 39 -3.82 -9.52 0.17
C ARG A 39 -4.98 -10.46 -0.22
N PRO A 40 -4.78 -11.38 -1.17
CA PRO A 40 -5.81 -12.34 -1.54
C PRO A 40 -6.10 -13.31 -0.39
N ALA A 41 -7.39 -13.51 -0.08
CA ALA A 41 -7.85 -14.35 1.04
C ALA A 41 -7.45 -15.84 0.97
N ARG A 42 -6.94 -16.33 -0.16
CA ARG A 42 -6.38 -17.69 -0.29
C ARG A 42 -4.92 -17.58 -0.72
N LEU A 43 -4.02 -17.95 0.20
CA LEU A 43 -2.63 -18.26 -0.11
C LEU A 43 -2.60 -19.46 -1.04
N ALA A 44 -2.67 -19.23 -2.35
CA ALA A 44 -2.31 -20.27 -3.30
C ALA A 44 -0.80 -20.49 -3.12
N GLU A 45 -0.42 -21.60 -2.47
CA GLU A 45 0.92 -22.15 -2.56
C GLU A 45 1.25 -22.29 -4.04
N ARG A 46 2.29 -21.60 -4.50
CA ARG A 46 2.93 -21.90 -5.78
C ARG A 46 4.23 -21.14 -5.85
N GLY A 47 5.31 -21.91 -5.69
CA GLY A 47 6.64 -21.57 -6.15
C GLY A 47 6.66 -21.63 -7.68
N ALA A 48 7.00 -20.53 -8.32
CA ALA A 48 7.38 -20.53 -9.72
C ALA A 48 8.30 -19.34 -9.96
N ARG A 49 9.62 -19.59 -9.88
CA ARG A 49 10.66 -18.69 -10.38
C ARG A 49 10.74 -18.88 -11.89
N SER A 50 10.40 -17.86 -12.68
CA SER A 50 10.85 -17.61 -14.07
C SER A 50 10.02 -16.47 -14.70
N ALA A 51 10.47 -15.92 -15.83
CA ALA A 51 10.07 -14.72 -16.60
C ALA A 51 8.60 -14.24 -16.56
N LEU A 52 7.65 -15.09 -16.21
CA LEU A 52 6.25 -14.74 -15.94
C LEU A 52 6.06 -13.91 -14.66
N ARG A 53 7.09 -13.77 -13.81
CA ARG A 53 7.00 -13.03 -12.55
C ARG A 53 6.53 -11.59 -12.75
N ALA A 54 7.11 -10.84 -13.69
CA ALA A 54 6.74 -9.44 -13.91
C ALA A 54 5.30 -9.28 -14.43
N VAL A 55 4.86 -10.17 -15.34
CA VAL A 55 3.49 -10.19 -15.85
C VAL A 55 2.50 -10.54 -14.73
N ARG A 56 2.84 -11.51 -13.87
CA ARG A 56 2.04 -11.89 -12.70
C ARG A 56 1.98 -10.77 -11.67
N GLU A 57 3.11 -10.13 -11.35
CA GLU A 57 3.15 -8.98 -10.44
C GLU A 57 2.26 -7.85 -10.95
N THR A 58 2.26 -7.60 -12.26
CA THR A 58 1.38 -6.61 -12.90
C THR A 58 -0.09 -7.02 -12.78
N ALA A 59 -0.42 -8.28 -13.08
CA ALA A 59 -1.79 -8.79 -12.97
C ALA A 59 -2.30 -8.77 -11.52
N ASP A 60 -1.47 -9.16 -10.57
CA ASP A 60 -1.75 -9.12 -9.14
C ASP A 60 -1.96 -7.69 -8.66
N SER A 61 -1.19 -6.72 -9.21
CA SER A 61 -1.35 -5.32 -8.86
C SER A 61 -2.68 -4.74 -9.32
N TRP A 62 -3.08 -5.03 -10.55
CA TRP A 62 -4.40 -4.65 -11.04
C TRP A 62 -5.53 -5.38 -10.30
N ALA A 63 -5.32 -6.62 -9.90
CA ALA A 63 -6.26 -7.35 -9.06
C ALA A 63 -6.43 -6.69 -7.70
N ALA A 64 -5.34 -6.26 -7.06
CA ALA A 64 -5.39 -5.50 -5.81
C ALA A 64 -6.16 -4.19 -5.96
N ALA A 65 -5.91 -3.44 -7.05
CA ALA A 65 -6.65 -2.21 -7.33
C ALA A 65 -8.16 -2.41 -7.47
N ARG A 66 -8.61 -3.60 -7.88
CA ARG A 66 -10.04 -3.97 -7.95
C ARG A 66 -10.64 -4.38 -6.59
N ARG A 67 -9.81 -4.68 -5.58
CA ARG A 67 -10.27 -5.04 -4.22
C ARG A 67 -10.55 -3.85 -3.31
N LEU A 68 -10.30 -2.61 -3.77
CA LEU A 68 -10.64 -1.42 -3.01
C LEU A 68 -12.17 -1.31 -2.84
N THR A 69 -12.63 -1.31 -1.58
CA THR A 69 -14.04 -1.25 -1.21
C THR A 69 -14.53 0.20 -1.11
N ALA A 70 -15.80 0.42 -0.76
CA ALA A 70 -16.29 1.76 -0.42
C ALA A 70 -15.57 2.33 0.81
N ASP A 71 -15.39 1.53 1.85
CA ASP A 71 -14.76 1.94 3.10
C ASP A 71 -13.30 2.33 2.90
N HIS A 72 -12.54 1.54 2.11
CA HIS A 72 -11.17 1.90 1.75
C HIS A 72 -11.10 3.25 1.02
N ARG A 73 -12.10 3.56 0.18
CA ARG A 73 -12.16 4.84 -0.53
C ARG A 73 -12.44 6.00 0.42
N GLN A 74 -13.24 5.81 1.46
CA GLN A 74 -13.47 6.82 2.48
C GLN A 74 -12.20 7.11 3.28
N LEU A 75 -11.46 6.08 3.70
CA LEU A 75 -10.17 6.23 4.38
C LEU A 75 -9.17 7.03 3.53
N VAL A 76 -9.08 6.69 2.25
CA VAL A 76 -8.21 7.38 1.29
C VAL A 76 -8.64 8.82 1.03
N ALA A 77 -9.95 9.12 1.05
CA ALA A 77 -10.48 10.47 0.78
C ALA A 77 -9.96 11.52 1.78
N HIS A 78 -9.57 11.08 2.99
CA HIS A 78 -9.08 11.94 4.06
C HIS A 78 -7.58 11.79 4.34
N ALA A 79 -6.87 10.96 3.57
CA ALA A 79 -5.44 10.77 3.75
C ALA A 79 -4.63 11.94 3.14
N ASP A 80 -3.58 12.36 3.84
CA ASP A 80 -2.56 13.27 3.32
C ASP A 80 -1.53 12.50 2.49
N LEU A 81 -1.27 11.25 2.86
CA LEU A 81 -0.26 10.37 2.26
C LEU A 81 -0.82 8.95 2.06
N VAL A 82 -0.62 8.37 0.89
CA VAL A 82 -0.96 6.98 0.59
C VAL A 82 0.27 6.24 0.08
N VAL A 83 0.64 5.17 0.77
CA VAL A 83 1.91 4.46 0.59
C VAL A 83 1.67 3.05 0.08
N ALA A 84 2.34 2.66 -1.00
CA ALA A 84 2.41 1.26 -1.39
C ALA A 84 3.47 0.56 -0.54
N ALA A 85 3.08 -0.41 0.29
CA ALA A 85 4.01 -1.22 1.07
C ALA A 85 4.85 -2.14 0.16
N ASP A 86 4.26 -2.57 -0.95
CA ASP A 86 4.86 -3.51 -1.88
C ASP A 86 4.51 -3.17 -3.33
N ARG A 87 5.23 -3.78 -4.28
CA ARG A 87 5.03 -3.55 -5.72
C ARG A 87 3.62 -3.90 -6.18
N THR A 88 2.97 -4.88 -5.56
CA THR A 88 1.60 -5.29 -5.89
C THR A 88 0.59 -4.20 -5.48
N ALA A 89 0.84 -3.43 -4.43
CA ALA A 89 -0.04 -2.35 -3.99
C ALA A 89 -0.02 -1.10 -4.91
N VAL A 90 0.99 -0.95 -5.76
CA VAL A 90 1.22 0.27 -6.55
C VAL A 90 0.02 0.70 -7.38
N ALA A 91 -0.59 -0.20 -8.16
CA ALA A 91 -1.77 0.16 -8.96
C ALA A 91 -2.98 0.55 -8.10
N ALA A 92 -3.14 -0.05 -6.92
CA ALA A 92 -4.19 0.33 -5.97
C ALA A 92 -3.97 1.76 -5.45
N VAL A 93 -2.74 2.08 -5.05
CA VAL A 93 -2.34 3.43 -4.62
C VAL A 93 -2.54 4.46 -5.71
N TRP A 94 -2.13 4.18 -6.96
CA TRP A 94 -2.39 5.13 -8.07
C TRP A 94 -3.87 5.33 -8.34
N ARG A 95 -4.69 4.29 -8.17
CA ARG A 95 -6.14 4.40 -8.33
C ARG A 95 -6.77 5.33 -7.30
N CYS A 96 -6.14 5.50 -6.13
CA CYS A 96 -6.57 6.44 -5.09
C CYS A 96 -6.70 7.88 -5.57
N ARG A 97 -5.92 8.28 -6.59
CA ARG A 97 -6.01 9.63 -7.20
C ARG A 97 -7.42 9.99 -7.66
N ARG A 98 -8.25 8.99 -8.00
CA ARG A 98 -9.65 9.19 -8.42
C ARG A 98 -10.56 9.70 -7.29
N TRP A 99 -10.25 9.39 -6.04
CA TRP A 99 -11.08 9.72 -4.87
C TRP A 99 -10.41 10.77 -3.99
N ASN A 100 -9.08 10.84 -4.01
CA ASN A 100 -8.31 11.89 -3.37
C ASN A 100 -7.23 12.41 -4.34
N PRO A 101 -7.51 13.50 -5.09
CA PRO A 101 -6.53 14.07 -6.00
C PRO A 101 -5.38 14.77 -5.28
N ARG A 102 -5.56 15.16 -4.00
CA ARG A 102 -4.62 15.96 -3.23
C ARG A 102 -3.61 15.14 -2.42
N ALA A 103 -3.94 13.90 -2.07
CA ALA A 103 -3.01 13.02 -1.35
C ALA A 103 -1.69 12.85 -2.09
N GLU A 104 -0.59 12.87 -1.35
CA GLU A 104 0.69 12.43 -1.87
C GLU A 104 0.65 10.89 -2.04
N LEU A 105 1.05 10.39 -3.22
CA LEU A 105 1.01 8.96 -3.53
C LEU A 105 2.45 8.48 -3.67
N VAL A 106 2.85 7.54 -2.82
CA VAL A 106 4.25 7.13 -2.71
C VAL A 106 4.39 5.63 -2.93
N ASN A 107 5.42 5.27 -3.70
CA ASN A 107 5.79 3.88 -3.93
C ASN A 107 6.91 3.46 -2.98
N GLY A 108 6.56 2.69 -1.95
CA GLY A 108 7.50 2.17 -0.97
C GLY A 108 7.59 2.99 0.31
N VAL A 109 7.77 2.27 1.43
CA VAL A 109 7.92 2.84 2.77
C VAL A 109 9.15 3.76 2.90
N PRO A 110 10.33 3.45 2.33
CA PRO A 110 11.48 4.36 2.43
C PRO A 110 11.22 5.76 1.85
N ALA A 111 10.51 5.84 0.72
CA ALA A 111 10.14 7.13 0.13
C ALA A 111 9.10 7.86 0.98
N ALA A 112 8.18 7.13 1.62
CA ALA A 112 7.21 7.72 2.54
C ALA A 112 7.90 8.31 3.78
N LEU A 113 8.92 7.62 4.32
CA LEU A 113 9.73 8.13 5.43
C LEU A 113 10.49 9.42 5.05
N GLN A 114 11.02 9.49 3.82
CA GLN A 114 11.63 10.72 3.31
C GLN A 114 10.61 11.86 3.21
N ALA A 115 9.42 11.59 2.69
CA ALA A 115 8.34 12.59 2.58
C ALA A 115 7.87 13.08 3.96
N LEU A 116 7.81 12.20 4.96
CA LEU A 116 7.46 12.56 6.33
C LEU A 116 8.58 13.36 7.01
N GLY A 117 9.85 12.99 6.81
CA GLY A 117 10.99 13.70 7.40
C GLY A 117 11.27 15.08 6.79
N ALA A 118 10.71 15.38 5.62
CA ALA A 118 10.79 16.68 4.97
C ALA A 118 9.71 17.69 5.44
N ARG A 119 8.81 17.27 6.34
CA ARG A 119 7.68 18.06 6.86
C ARG A 119 7.92 18.49 8.30
#